data_AF-A0A7F5RJD2-F1
#
_entry.id   AF-A0A7F5RJD2-F1
#
_cell.length_a   1.000
_cell.length_b   1.000
_cell.length_c   1.000
_cell.angle_alpha   90.00
_cell.angle_beta   90.00
_cell.angle_gamma   90.00
#
_symmetry.space_group_name_H-M   'P 1'
#
loop_
_entity.id
_entity.type
_entity.pdbx_description
1 polymer ?
#
loop_
_entity_poly.entity_id
_entity_poly.type
_entity_poly.pdbx_seq_one_letter_code
_entity_poly.pdbx_strand_id
1 'polypeptide(L)'
;MGTNKWLRMVVYERVQNYPIVLTYALSALWHGFYPGYYLTFANGAIFTIAARTMRRTVRDYFTGNAELKLIYDIATCILTRLVMAYITFTFVLLDFWPSVRLYL
;
A
#
# COMPACT_ATOMS: atom_id res chain seq x y z
N MET A 1 12.95 11.59 4.48
CA MET A 1 11.55 12.11 4.60
C MET A 1 11.21 13.21 3.56
N GLY A 2 11.82 13.24 2.37
CA GLY A 2 11.55 14.27 1.36
C GLY A 2 10.42 13.90 0.39
N THR A 3 10.51 12.72 -0.23
CA THR A 3 9.67 12.31 -1.37
C THR A 3 8.19 12.12 -1.00
N ASN A 4 7.90 11.50 0.15
CA ASN A 4 6.52 11.32 0.61
C ASN A 4 5.80 12.64 0.92
N LYS A 5 6.53 13.64 1.47
CA LYS A 5 5.98 14.99 1.68
C LYS A 5 5.75 15.70 0.35
N TRP A 6 6.69 15.57 -0.58
CA TRP A 6 6.57 16.17 -1.91
C TRP A 6 5.39 15.59 -2.70
N LEU A 7 5.25 14.26 -2.76
CA LEU A 7 4.11 13.58 -3.39
C LEU A 7 2.78 14.00 -2.75
N ARG A 8 2.76 14.17 -1.42
CA ARG A 8 1.58 14.62 -0.69
C ARG A 8 1.18 16.05 -1.07
N MET A 9 2.13 16.99 -1.12
CA MET A 9 1.85 18.39 -1.47
C MET A 9 1.49 18.58 -2.95
N VAL A 10 2.06 17.76 -3.84
CA VAL A 10 1.86 17.90 -5.29
C VAL A 10 0.57 17.24 -5.75
N VAL A 11 0.25 16.04 -5.24
CA VAL A 11 -0.90 15.25 -5.73
C VAL A 11 -1.98 15.10 -4.67
N TYR A 12 -1.61 14.59 -3.50
CA TYR A 12 -2.60 14.20 -2.50
C TYR A 12 -3.45 15.39 -2.00
N GLU A 13 -2.84 16.56 -1.82
CA GLU A 13 -3.53 17.76 -1.33
C GLU A 13 -4.16 18.61 -2.45
N ARG A 14 -3.75 18.41 -3.71
CA ARG A 14 -4.28 19.15 -4.86
C ARG A 14 -5.47 18.49 -5.54
N VAL A 15 -5.64 17.18 -5.37
CA VAL A 15 -6.70 16.44 -6.03
C VAL A 15 -7.82 16.06 -5.06
N GLN A 16 -9.05 16.45 -5.38
CA GLN A 16 -10.23 16.11 -4.59
C GLN A 16 -10.74 14.68 -4.85
N ASN A 17 -10.53 14.15 -6.06
CA ASN A 17 -11.01 12.83 -6.49
C ASN A 17 -9.87 11.79 -6.51
N TYR A 18 -9.98 10.75 -5.68
CA TYR A 18 -9.03 9.62 -5.61
C TYR A 18 -7.55 9.98 -5.32
N PRO A 19 -7.25 10.81 -4.29
CA PRO A 19 -5.89 11.29 -4.02
C PRO A 19 -4.89 10.15 -3.73
N ILE A 20 -5.35 9.03 -3.15
CA ILE A 20 -4.50 7.86 -2.87
C ILE A 20 -4.04 7.21 -4.18
N VAL A 21 -4.97 6.92 -5.10
CA VAL A 21 -4.68 6.24 -6.36
C VAL A 21 -3.70 7.06 -7.20
N LEU A 22 -3.93 8.36 -7.30
CA LEU A 22 -3.07 9.25 -8.06
C LEU A 22 -1.67 9.42 -7.44
N THR A 23 -1.57 9.41 -6.11
CA THR A 23 -0.26 9.46 -5.43
C THR A 23 0.56 8.20 -5.73
N TYR A 24 -0.08 7.02 -5.67
CA TYR A 24 0.55 5.75 -6.02
C TYR A 24 0.87 5.64 -7.51
N ALA A 25 0.00 6.16 -8.39
CA ALA A 25 0.25 6.22 -9.84
C ALA A 25 1.43 7.14 -10.18
N LEU A 26 1.53 8.30 -9.54
CA LEU A 26 2.69 9.18 -9.70
C LEU A 26 3.97 8.52 -9.18
N SER A 27 3.89 7.78 -8.08
CA SER A 27 5.02 6.99 -7.57
C SER A 27 5.44 5.90 -8.57
N ALA A 28 4.49 5.21 -9.21
CA ALA A 28 4.79 4.23 -10.25
C ALA A 28 5.47 4.87 -11.47
N LEU A 29 4.93 6.00 -11.93
CA LEU A 29 5.49 6.78 -13.04
C LEU A 29 6.92 7.27 -12.73
N TRP A 30 7.18 7.66 -11.48
CA TRP A 30 8.52 8.07 -11.04
C TRP A 30 9.54 6.93 -11.06
N HIS A 31 9.11 5.70 -10.78
CA HIS A 31 9.98 4.52 -10.77
C HIS A 31 10.20 3.88 -12.15
N GLY A 32 9.43 4.26 -13.18
CA GLY A 32 9.67 3.92 -14.59
C GLY A 32 8.57 3.10 -15.25
N PHE A 33 8.68 2.91 -16.58
CA PHE A 33 7.67 2.23 -17.42
C PHE A 33 7.78 0.69 -17.39
N TYR A 34 8.16 0.10 -16.26
CA TYR A 34 8.09 -1.35 -16.11
C TYR A 34 6.67 -1.74 -15.65
N PRO A 35 5.98 -2.65 -16.36
CA PRO A 35 4.60 -3.03 -16.04
C PRO A 35 4.46 -3.58 -14.61
N GLY A 36 5.56 -4.07 -14.03
CA GLY A 36 5.57 -4.55 -12.67
C GLY A 36 5.36 -3.51 -11.59
N TYR A 37 5.94 -2.32 -11.75
CA TYR A 37 5.75 -1.25 -10.79
C TYR A 37 4.29 -0.84 -10.70
N TYR A 38 3.59 -0.73 -11.83
CA TYR A 38 2.16 -0.39 -11.86
C TYR A 38 1.32 -1.38 -11.07
N LEU A 39 1.57 -2.68 -11.19
CA LEU A 39 0.85 -3.71 -10.42
C LEU A 39 1.13 -3.58 -8.92
N THR A 40 2.39 -3.39 -8.52
CA THR A 40 2.76 -3.24 -7.10
C THR A 40 2.14 -1.99 -6.48
N PHE A 41 2.21 -0.85 -7.18
CA PHE A 41 1.66 0.42 -6.70
C PHE A 41 0.11 0.42 -6.74
N ALA A 42 -0.52 -0.19 -7.74
CA ALA A 42 -1.98 -0.35 -7.79
C ALA A 42 -2.47 -1.24 -6.63
N ASN A 43 -1.82 -2.37 -6.39
CA ASN A 43 -2.17 -3.26 -5.28
C ASN A 43 -1.95 -2.55 -3.93
N GLY A 44 -0.86 -1.80 -3.79
CA GLY A 44 -0.59 -0.96 -2.62
C GLY A 44 -1.65 0.13 -2.39
N ALA A 45 -2.15 0.77 -3.45
CA ALA A 45 -3.23 1.75 -3.36
C ALA A 45 -4.54 1.12 -2.88
N ILE A 46 -4.94 -0.01 -3.46
CA ILE A 46 -6.16 -0.75 -3.08
C ILE A 46 -6.09 -1.19 -1.62
N PHE A 47 -4.98 -1.80 -1.21
CA PHE A 47 -4.79 -2.22 0.17
C PHE A 47 -4.82 -1.05 1.15
N THR A 48 -4.24 0.09 0.79
CA THR A 48 -4.27 1.30 1.62
C THR A 48 -5.69 1.84 1.79
N ILE A 49 -6.51 1.82 0.72
CA ILE A 49 -7.92 2.21 0.78
C ILE A 49 -8.70 1.23 1.67
N ALA A 50 -8.54 -0.08 1.43
CA ALA A 50 -9.19 -1.12 2.23
C ALA A 50 -8.83 -1.00 3.73
N ALA A 51 -7.55 -0.80 4.05
CA ALA A 51 -7.09 -0.62 5.42
C ALA A 51 -7.68 0.64 6.07
N ARG A 52 -7.76 1.75 5.34
CA ARG A 52 -8.40 2.98 5.83
C ARG A 52 -9.90 2.80 6.06
N THR A 53 -10.61 2.14 5.14
CA THR A 53 -12.05 1.88 5.27
C THR A 53 -12.32 0.94 6.43
N MET A 54 -11.52 -0.12 6.59
CA MET A 54 -11.62 -1.05 7.72
C MET A 54 -11.35 -0.32 9.04
N ARG A 55 -10.35 0.55 9.09
CA ARG A 55 -10.03 1.33 10.30
C ARG A 55 -11.08 2.39 10.64
N ARG A 56 -11.82 2.92 9.67
CA ARG A 56 -12.94 3.85 9.92
C ARG A 56 -14.19 3.12 10.37
N THR A 57 -14.51 2.00 9.74
CA THR A 57 -15.76 1.28 9.99
C THR A 57 -15.66 0.41 11.23
N VAL A 58 -14.58 -0.37 11.36
CA VAL A 58 -14.44 -1.39 12.41
C VAL A 58 -14.01 -0.78 13.74
N ARG A 59 -13.19 0.28 13.73
CA ARG A 59 -12.70 0.90 14.97
C ARG A 59 -13.85 1.33 15.89
N ASP A 60 -14.90 1.91 15.34
CA ASP A 60 -16.01 2.43 16.15
C ASP A 60 -16.79 1.32 16.87
N TYR A 61 -16.86 0.10 16.30
CA TYR A 61 -17.48 -1.05 16.96
C TYR A 61 -16.64 -1.65 18.08
N PHE A 62 -15.31 -1.54 18.00
CA PHE A 62 -14.38 -2.19 18.94
C PHE A 62 -13.86 -1.24 20.03
N THR A 63 -14.24 0.04 20.01
CA THR A 63 -13.77 1.03 21.00
C THR A 63 -14.48 0.90 22.36
N GLY A 64 -15.58 0.14 22.44
CA GLY A 64 -16.34 -0.05 23.68
C GLY A 64 -15.71 -0.99 24.71
N ASN A 65 -14.80 -1.90 24.31
CA ASN A 65 -14.22 -2.91 25.20
C ASN A 65 -12.69 -3.04 25.00
N ALA A 66 -11.93 -2.97 26.09
CA ALA A 66 -10.46 -2.88 26.06
C ALA A 66 -9.78 -4.15 25.50
N GLU A 67 -10.30 -5.34 25.83
CA GLU A 67 -9.75 -6.62 25.34
C GLU A 67 -9.98 -6.82 23.84
N LEU A 68 -11.19 -6.48 23.37
CA LEU A 68 -11.56 -6.52 21.95
C LEU A 68 -10.70 -5.55 21.12
N LYS A 69 -10.39 -4.37 21.67
CA LYS A 69 -9.47 -3.41 21.06
C LYS A 69 -8.05 -3.99 20.93
N LEU A 70 -7.55 -4.67 21.95
CA LEU A 70 -6.21 -5.29 21.91
C LEU A 70 -6.12 -6.38 20.83
N ILE A 71 -7.12 -7.26 20.77
CA ILE A 71 -7.21 -8.32 19.74
C ILE A 71 -7.27 -7.69 18.34
N TYR A 72 -8.09 -6.64 18.18
CA TYR A 72 -8.19 -5.90 16.92
C TYR A 72 -6.86 -5.26 16.50
N ASP A 73 -6.14 -4.62 17.42
CA ASP A 73 -4.85 -3.98 17.12
C ASP A 73 -3.79 -5.02 16.73
N ILE A 74 -3.75 -6.18 17.40
CA ILE A 74 -2.84 -7.29 17.06
C ILE A 74 -3.19 -7.87 15.69
N ALA A 75 -4.47 -8.20 15.46
CA ALA A 75 -4.93 -8.76 14.19
C ALA A 75 -4.65 -7.80 13.01
N THR A 76 -4.93 -6.51 13.20
CA THR A 76 -4.66 -5.48 12.18
C THR A 76 -3.17 -5.32 11.95
N CYS A 77 -2.33 -5.43 12.98
CA CYS A 77 -0.87 -5.39 12.85
C CYS A 77 -0.33 -6.58 12.06
N ILE A 78 -0.80 -7.80 12.37
CA ILE A 78 -0.42 -9.03 11.65
C ILE A 78 -0.86 -8.94 10.19
N LEU A 79 -2.11 -8.56 9.94
CA LEU A 79 -2.65 -8.41 8.58
C LEU A 79 -1.83 -7.38 7.79
N THR A 80 -1.51 -6.23 8.38
CA THR A 80 -0.69 -5.21 7.72
C THR A 80 0.70 -5.74 7.39
N ARG A 81 1.32 -6.52 8.29
CA ARG A 81 2.62 -7.15 8.04
C ARG A 81 2.56 -8.20 6.92
N LEU A 82 1.52 -9.04 6.89
CA LEU A 82 1.32 -10.03 5.84
C LEU A 82 1.08 -9.37 4.48
N VAL A 83 0.26 -8.32 4.43
CA VAL A 83 0.01 -7.56 3.20
C VAL A 83 1.27 -6.88 2.70
N MET A 84 2.04 -6.24 3.59
CA MET A 84 3.33 -5.66 3.22
C MET A 84 4.31 -6.72 2.70
N ALA A 85 4.37 -7.88 3.35
CA ALA A 85 5.19 -9.01 2.90
C ALA A 85 4.73 -9.51 1.52
N TYR A 86 3.42 -9.63 1.28
CA TYR A 86 2.85 -10.08 0.01
C TYR A 86 3.11 -9.09 -1.14
N ILE A 87 2.92 -7.79 -0.90
CA ILE A 87 3.22 -6.74 -1.89
C ILE A 87 4.72 -6.71 -2.20
N THR A 88 5.57 -6.85 -1.18
CA THR A 88 7.03 -6.94 -1.35
C THR A 88 7.43 -8.20 -2.11
N PHE A 89 6.76 -9.32 -1.86
CA PHE A 89 7.00 -10.56 -2.60
C PHE A 89 6.59 -10.43 -4.06
N THR A 90 5.50 -9.71 -4.35
CA THR A 90 5.08 -9.42 -5.75
C THR A 90 6.11 -8.56 -6.48
N PHE A 91 6.75 -7.64 -5.77
CA PHE A 91 7.87 -6.83 -6.30
C PHE A 91 9.08 -7.71 -6.65
N VAL A 92 9.45 -8.65 -5.77
CA VAL A 92 10.59 -9.57 -5.98
C VAL A 92 10.30 -10.63 -7.04
N LEU A 93 9.08 -11.17 -7.08
CA LEU A 93 8.70 -12.22 -8.04
C LEU A 93 8.59 -11.67 -9.47
N LEU A 94 8.39 -10.36 -9.65
CA LEU A 94 8.41 -9.76 -10.99
C LEU A 94 9.83 -9.45 -11.50
N ASP A 95 10.83 -9.34 -10.63
CA ASP A 95 12.26 -9.40 -10.98
C ASP A 95 12.74 -10.83 -11.32
N PHE A 96 11.83 -11.81 -11.35
CA PHE A 96 12.17 -13.17 -11.77
C PHE A 96 12.67 -13.22 -13.24
N TRP A 97 12.26 -12.28 -14.09
CA TRP A 97 12.67 -12.27 -15.50
C TRP A 97 14.14 -11.93 -15.77
N PRO A 98 14.75 -10.91 -15.12
CA PRO A 98 16.21 -10.76 -15.13
C PRO A 98 16.93 -11.88 -14.38
N SER A 99 16.32 -12.49 -13.35
CA SER A 99 16.92 -13.64 -12.64
C SER A 99 17.07 -14.86 -13.56
N VAL A 100 16.07 -15.17 -14.39
CA VAL A 100 16.16 -16.26 -15.38
C VAL A 100 17.17 -15.95 -16.50
N ARG A 101 17.32 -14.68 -16.90
CA ARG A 101 18.33 -14.26 -17.91
C ARG A 101 19.78 -14.27 -17.42
N LEU A 102 20.02 -14.30 -16.12
CA LEU A 102 21.37 -14.35 -15.55
C LEU A 102 21.89 -15.79 -15.39
N TYR A 103 20.97 -16.77 -15.42
CA TYR A 103 21.24 -18.21 -15.35
C TYR A 103 21.17 -18.92 -16.73
N LEU A 104 20.99 -18.17 -17.82
CA LEU A 104 21.09 -18.63 -19.22
C LEU A 104 22.26 -17.91 -19.90
#